data_AF-A0A2M7CJH7-F1
#
_entry.id   AF-A0A2M7CJH7-F1
#
_cell.length_a   1.000
_cell.length_b   1.000
_cell.length_c   1.000
_cell.angle_alpha   90.00
_cell.angle_beta   90.00
_cell.angle_gamma   90.00
#
_symmetry.space_group_name_H-M   'P 1'
#
loop_
_entity.id
_entity.type
_entity.pdbx_description
1 polymer ?
#
loop_
_entity_poly.entity_id
_entity_poly.type
_entity_poly.pdbx_seq_one_letter_code
_entity_poly.pdbx_strand_id
1 'polypeptide(L)'
;MNKTLRNFLGELPLAAELDYSLRQKNRARKDHYNLHRLEKSLPALAKVAAPFAASAPAGKKILFFATLHYWIEQSAVISLALAGLGHKVTLLTLPYSEWHKQMDRLTQRQRALHTRDALAGLDPLVEHASFLDLKPASVLPASLQADVEQVSLWDAQYTLMREEVDMRDASDRALYHLRLERNGFAARAALAWMQANKPDVALIPNGLILEMGIVFRVARHLGIPAVTYEFNDQREQIWLAQNSSIMQQDTDYLVEARCKLPMTD
;
A
#
# COMPACT_ATOMS: atom_id res chain seq x y z
N MET A 1 -16.01 15.10 -19.64
CA MET A 1 -16.64 15.60 -18.41
C MET A 1 -15.64 16.44 -17.64
N ASN A 2 -15.96 17.69 -17.29
CA ASN A 2 -15.04 18.60 -16.58
C ASN A 2 -14.82 18.13 -15.12
N LYS A 3 -13.64 18.41 -14.54
CA LYS A 3 -13.19 17.95 -13.20
C LYS A 3 -14.18 18.28 -12.08
N THR A 4 -14.79 19.46 -12.08
CA THR A 4 -15.78 19.85 -11.06
C THR A 4 -16.97 18.91 -11.02
N LEU A 5 -17.53 18.57 -12.19
CA LEU A 5 -18.64 17.63 -12.30
C LEU A 5 -18.22 16.22 -11.89
N ARG A 6 -17.00 15.79 -12.22
CA ARG A 6 -16.48 14.50 -11.75
C ARG A 6 -16.30 14.47 -10.23
N ASN A 7 -15.84 15.55 -9.60
CA ASN A 7 -15.76 15.62 -8.14
C ASN A 7 -17.14 15.51 -7.49
N PHE A 8 -18.11 16.27 -7.99
CA PHE A 8 -19.49 16.23 -7.49
C PHE A 8 -20.12 14.83 -7.62
N LEU A 9 -20.04 14.22 -8.81
CA LEU A 9 -20.52 12.86 -9.03
C LEU A 9 -19.78 11.83 -8.17
N GLY A 10 -18.50 12.09 -7.89
CA GLY A 10 -17.68 11.29 -6.99
C GLY A 10 -17.99 11.47 -5.51
N GLU A 11 -18.92 12.35 -5.13
CA GLU A 11 -19.45 12.45 -3.77
C GLU A 11 -20.77 11.71 -3.63
N LEU A 12 -21.61 11.77 -4.67
CA LEU A 12 -22.92 11.12 -4.69
C LEU A 12 -22.80 9.60 -4.44
N PRO A 13 -23.64 9.03 -3.56
CA PRO A 13 -23.71 7.59 -3.38
C PRO A 13 -24.07 6.89 -4.69
N LEU A 14 -23.45 5.73 -4.96
CA LEU A 14 -23.73 4.84 -6.09
C LEU A 14 -23.47 5.40 -7.51
N ALA A 15 -23.16 6.69 -7.65
CA ALA A 15 -22.93 7.31 -8.96
C ALA A 15 -21.69 6.74 -9.67
N ALA A 16 -20.62 6.47 -8.91
CA ALA A 16 -19.41 5.89 -9.44
C ALA A 16 -19.63 4.43 -9.86
N GLU A 17 -20.39 3.68 -9.07
CA GLU A 17 -20.76 2.29 -9.26
C GLU A 17 -21.64 2.11 -10.50
N LEU A 18 -22.64 2.98 -10.67
CA LEU A 18 -23.51 2.99 -11.84
C LEU A 18 -22.74 3.35 -13.12
N ASP A 19 -21.95 4.43 -13.11
CA ASP A 19 -21.14 4.79 -14.30
C ASP A 19 -20.12 3.68 -14.62
N TYR A 20 -19.52 3.08 -13.59
CA TYR A 20 -18.56 1.99 -13.76
C TYR A 20 -19.22 0.75 -14.37
N SER A 21 -20.33 0.27 -13.79
CA SER A 21 -21.03 -0.92 -14.26
C SER A 21 -21.59 -0.76 -15.68
N LEU A 22 -22.12 0.43 -16.01
CA LEU A 22 -22.78 0.66 -17.30
C LEU A 22 -21.81 0.98 -18.43
N ARG A 23 -20.67 1.62 -18.13
CA ARG A 23 -19.82 2.23 -19.17
C ARG A 23 -18.35 1.87 -19.11
N GLN A 24 -17.80 1.61 -17.92
CA GLN A 24 -16.35 1.52 -17.76
C GLN A 24 -15.81 0.13 -17.49
N LYS A 25 -16.63 -0.80 -16.98
CA LYS A 25 -16.18 -2.15 -16.64
C LYS A 25 -15.49 -2.87 -17.80
N ASN A 26 -16.03 -2.75 -19.01
CA ASN A 26 -15.49 -3.41 -20.22
C ASN A 26 -14.67 -2.49 -21.12
N ARG A 27 -14.34 -1.26 -20.67
CA ARG A 27 -13.67 -0.27 -21.51
C ARG A 27 -12.17 -0.23 -21.19
N ALA A 28 -11.35 -0.29 -22.24
CA ALA A 28 -9.90 -0.08 -22.11
C ALA A 28 -9.62 1.29 -21.47
N ARG A 29 -8.95 1.28 -20.31
CA ARG A 29 -8.51 2.50 -19.63
C ARG A 29 -7.28 3.07 -20.31
N LYS A 30 -7.22 4.39 -20.38
CA LYS A 30 -6.07 5.15 -20.92
C LYS A 30 -5.22 5.78 -19.81
N ASP A 31 -5.33 5.30 -18.56
CA ASP A 31 -4.49 5.78 -17.46
C ASP A 31 -3.35 4.80 -17.16
N HIS A 32 -2.31 5.29 -16.49
CA HIS A 32 -1.15 4.49 -16.08
C HIS A 32 -1.49 3.47 -14.98
N TYR A 33 -2.75 3.39 -14.55
CA TYR A 33 -3.21 2.43 -13.55
C TYR A 33 -3.84 1.22 -14.25
N ASN A 34 -3.08 0.14 -14.37
CA ASN A 34 -3.50 -1.05 -15.09
C ASN A 34 -3.24 -2.31 -14.24
N LEU A 35 -4.29 -3.13 -14.07
CA LEU A 35 -4.24 -4.43 -13.39
C LEU A 35 -4.70 -5.58 -14.30
N HIS A 36 -4.81 -5.35 -15.61
CA HIS A 36 -5.39 -6.33 -16.55
C HIS A 36 -4.57 -7.62 -16.63
N ARG A 37 -3.25 -7.53 -16.50
CA ARG A 37 -2.38 -8.71 -16.46
C ARG A 37 -2.69 -9.56 -15.23
N LEU A 38 -2.80 -8.91 -14.06
CA LEU A 38 -3.18 -9.57 -12.82
C LEU A 38 -4.55 -10.23 -12.95
N GLU A 39 -5.58 -9.47 -13.35
CA GLU A 39 -6.95 -9.97 -13.51
C GLU A 39 -7.02 -11.24 -14.38
N LYS A 40 -6.27 -11.27 -15.49
CA LYS A 40 -6.22 -12.42 -16.41
C LYS A 40 -5.52 -13.64 -15.79
N SER A 41 -4.44 -13.43 -15.03
CA SER A 41 -3.62 -14.51 -14.49
C SER A 41 -4.11 -15.04 -13.14
N LEU A 42 -4.78 -14.20 -12.35
CA LEU A 42 -5.11 -14.47 -10.96
C LEU A 42 -5.94 -15.75 -10.75
N PRO A 43 -6.97 -16.07 -11.56
CA PRO A 43 -7.75 -17.31 -11.37
C PRO A 43 -6.90 -18.59 -11.49
N ALA A 44 -5.90 -18.60 -12.39
CA ALA A 44 -5.01 -19.73 -12.54
C ALA A 44 -4.04 -19.84 -11.35
N LEU A 45 -3.50 -18.71 -10.88
CA LEU A 45 -2.62 -18.66 -9.72
C LEU A 45 -3.35 -19.12 -8.44
N ALA A 46 -4.59 -18.67 -8.23
CA ALA A 46 -5.40 -19.08 -7.09
C ALA A 46 -5.68 -20.58 -7.09
N LYS A 47 -5.96 -21.18 -8.27
CA LYS A 47 -6.11 -22.64 -8.41
C LYS A 47 -4.85 -23.41 -8.03
N VAL A 48 -3.68 -22.86 -8.33
CA VAL A 48 -2.39 -23.47 -7.93
C VAL A 48 -2.20 -23.39 -6.42
N ALA A 49 -2.51 -22.26 -5.79
CA ALA A 49 -2.33 -22.07 -4.35
C ALA A 49 -3.34 -22.86 -3.48
N ALA A 50 -4.57 -23.06 -3.98
CA ALA A 50 -5.66 -23.69 -3.24
C ALA A 50 -5.35 -25.06 -2.58
N PRO A 51 -4.78 -26.06 -3.28
CA PRO A 51 -4.47 -27.35 -2.65
C PRO A 51 -3.40 -27.24 -1.55
N PHE A 52 -2.45 -26.30 -1.67
CA PHE A 52 -1.46 -26.04 -0.62
C PHE A 52 -2.12 -25.39 0.59
N ALA A 53 -2.95 -24.37 0.39
CA ALA A 53 -3.69 -23.72 1.47
C ALA A 53 -4.60 -24.70 2.24
N ALA A 54 -5.23 -25.65 1.53
CA ALA A 54 -6.11 -26.66 2.14
C ALA A 54 -5.36 -27.70 3.00
N SER A 55 -4.08 -27.94 2.73
CA SER A 55 -3.24 -28.92 3.46
C SER A 55 -2.25 -28.29 4.44
N ALA A 56 -2.07 -26.97 4.38
CA ALA A 56 -1.16 -26.25 5.24
C ALA A 56 -1.70 -26.14 6.68
N PRO A 57 -0.80 -26.15 7.69
CA PRO A 57 -1.18 -25.83 9.06
C PRO A 57 -1.62 -24.36 9.18
N ALA A 58 -2.43 -24.07 10.18
CA ALA A 58 -2.85 -22.69 10.46
C ALA A 58 -1.63 -21.81 10.77
N GLY A 59 -1.46 -20.76 9.98
CA GLY A 59 -0.40 -19.78 10.12
C GLY A 59 -0.85 -18.48 10.79
N LYS A 60 0.02 -17.47 10.70
CA LYS A 60 -0.21 -16.11 11.17
C LYS A 60 -1.35 -15.38 10.44
N LYS A 61 -1.94 -14.40 11.11
CA LYS A 61 -2.74 -13.32 10.52
C LYS A 61 -1.82 -12.25 9.96
N ILE A 62 -1.75 -12.17 8.65
CA ILE A 62 -0.87 -11.24 7.93
C ILE A 62 -1.72 -10.10 7.39
N LEU A 63 -1.38 -8.89 7.79
CA LEU A 63 -1.82 -7.69 7.07
C LEU A 63 -0.80 -7.41 5.96
N PHE A 64 -1.25 -7.34 4.72
CA PHE A 64 -0.42 -6.88 3.60
C PHE A 64 -1.00 -5.56 3.09
N PHE A 65 -0.20 -4.49 3.09
CA PHE A 65 -0.61 -3.22 2.52
C PHE A 65 0.06 -2.95 1.16
N ALA A 66 -0.69 -2.42 0.19
CA ALA A 66 -0.15 -1.98 -1.09
C ALA A 66 -0.87 -0.74 -1.64
N THR A 67 -0.11 0.15 -2.28
CA THR A 67 -0.61 1.30 -3.06
C THR A 67 0.08 1.34 -4.41
N LEU A 68 -0.48 2.01 -5.42
CA LEU A 68 0.00 1.97 -6.81
C LEU A 68 -0.19 0.58 -7.45
N HIS A 69 -0.44 0.55 -8.76
CA HIS A 69 -0.85 -0.68 -9.44
C HIS A 69 0.22 -1.78 -9.38
N TYR A 70 1.49 -1.45 -9.58
CA TYR A 70 2.58 -2.43 -9.64
C TYR A 70 2.82 -3.12 -8.29
N TRP A 71 2.78 -2.38 -7.18
CA TRP A 71 2.85 -2.98 -5.84
C TRP A 71 1.62 -3.83 -5.55
N ILE A 72 0.42 -3.42 -6.00
CA ILE A 72 -0.80 -4.21 -5.85
C ILE A 72 -0.70 -5.53 -6.61
N GLU A 73 -0.19 -5.53 -7.85
CA GLU A 73 0.02 -6.76 -8.62
C GLU A 73 0.92 -7.75 -7.90
N GLN A 74 2.08 -7.31 -7.41
CA GLN A 74 3.01 -8.19 -6.71
C GLN A 74 2.46 -8.65 -5.35
N SER A 75 1.83 -7.74 -4.60
CA SER A 75 1.27 -8.07 -3.28
C SER A 75 0.16 -9.12 -3.39
N ALA A 76 -0.65 -9.09 -4.46
CA ALA A 76 -1.65 -10.11 -4.71
C ALA A 76 -1.04 -11.51 -4.92
N VAL A 77 0.05 -11.59 -5.71
CA VAL A 77 0.73 -12.87 -5.97
C VAL A 77 1.42 -13.40 -4.71
N ILE A 78 2.13 -12.54 -3.96
CA ILE A 78 2.75 -12.92 -2.69
C ILE A 78 1.69 -13.33 -1.67
N SER A 79 0.53 -12.66 -1.65
CA SER A 79 -0.58 -13.03 -0.77
C SER A 79 -1.09 -14.44 -1.05
N LEU A 80 -1.19 -14.86 -2.31
CA LEU A 80 -1.55 -16.24 -2.67
C LEU A 80 -0.50 -17.25 -2.20
N ALA A 81 0.79 -16.92 -2.33
CA ALA A 81 1.86 -17.78 -1.83
C ALA A 81 1.77 -17.94 -0.30
N LEU A 82 1.56 -16.85 0.44
CA LEU A 82 1.39 -16.86 1.89
C LEU A 82 0.12 -17.62 2.31
N ALA A 83 -0.99 -17.45 1.60
CA ALA A 83 -2.20 -18.23 1.83
C ALA A 83 -1.97 -19.73 1.56
N GLY A 84 -1.21 -20.07 0.52
CA GLY A 84 -0.77 -21.44 0.23
C GLY A 84 0.08 -22.05 1.34
N LEU A 85 0.79 -21.23 2.11
CA LEU A 85 1.54 -21.63 3.31
C LEU A 85 0.68 -21.70 4.58
N GLY A 86 -0.64 -21.48 4.46
CA GLY A 86 -1.60 -21.58 5.56
C GLY A 86 -1.82 -20.28 6.35
N HIS A 87 -1.25 -19.16 5.90
CA HIS A 87 -1.47 -17.86 6.54
C HIS A 87 -2.85 -17.27 6.20
N LYS A 88 -3.46 -16.59 7.18
CA LYS A 88 -4.66 -15.77 6.92
C LYS A 88 -4.19 -14.39 6.48
N VAL A 89 -4.29 -14.12 5.18
CA VAL A 89 -3.83 -12.85 4.59
C VAL A 89 -5.01 -11.91 4.35
N THR A 90 -4.90 -10.68 4.83
CA THR A 90 -5.73 -9.56 4.40
C THR A 90 -4.90 -8.58 3.59
N LEU A 91 -5.21 -8.44 2.30
CA LEU A 91 -4.60 -7.46 1.40
C LEU A 91 -5.40 -6.15 1.44
N LEU A 92 -4.85 -5.14 2.11
CA LEU A 92 -5.39 -3.79 2.12
C LEU A 92 -4.75 -2.95 1.02
N THR A 93 -5.59 -2.40 0.15
CA THR A 93 -5.13 -1.58 -0.98
C THR A 93 -5.51 -0.12 -0.83
N LEU A 94 -4.66 0.78 -1.31
CA LEU A 94 -5.00 2.19 -1.51
C LEU A 94 -4.68 2.58 -2.96
N PRO A 95 -5.63 2.44 -3.89
CA PRO A 95 -5.32 2.40 -5.31
C PRO A 95 -5.13 3.80 -5.91
N TYR A 96 -4.03 4.48 -5.61
CA TYR A 96 -3.62 5.69 -6.34
C TYR A 96 -2.88 5.30 -7.64
N SER A 97 -2.94 6.17 -8.66
CA SER A 97 -2.15 5.97 -9.89
C SER A 97 -0.80 6.63 -9.87
N GLU A 98 -0.73 7.81 -9.25
CA GLU A 98 0.45 8.66 -9.16
C GLU A 98 0.46 9.27 -7.77
N TRP A 99 1.65 9.39 -7.16
CA TRP A 99 1.80 9.91 -5.80
C TRP A 99 1.78 11.44 -5.73
N HIS A 100 2.15 12.13 -6.82
CA HIS A 100 2.34 13.59 -6.88
C HIS A 100 1.19 14.36 -7.55
N LYS A 101 0.14 13.69 -8.02
CA LYS A 101 -1.00 14.33 -8.70
C LYS A 101 -2.31 14.00 -7.98
N GLN A 102 -3.09 15.05 -7.74
CA GLN A 102 -4.45 14.89 -7.24
C GLN A 102 -5.36 14.37 -8.36
N MET A 103 -6.22 13.40 -8.02
CA MET A 103 -7.19 12.80 -8.92
C MET A 103 -8.60 13.21 -8.49
N ASP A 104 -9.53 13.35 -9.44
CA ASP A 104 -10.92 13.61 -9.10
C ASP A 104 -11.56 12.40 -8.38
N ARG A 105 -12.52 12.69 -7.51
CA ARG A 105 -13.14 11.68 -6.62
C ARG A 105 -13.84 10.56 -7.38
N LEU A 106 -14.53 10.87 -8.47
CA LEU A 106 -15.22 9.87 -9.28
C LEU A 106 -14.22 8.89 -9.90
N THR A 107 -13.16 9.39 -10.54
CA THR A 107 -12.10 8.54 -11.10
C THR A 107 -11.44 7.69 -10.02
N GLN A 108 -11.19 8.26 -8.83
CA GLN A 108 -10.60 7.51 -7.72
C GLN A 108 -11.52 6.38 -7.23
N ARG A 109 -12.83 6.62 -7.11
CA ARG A 109 -13.82 5.57 -6.78
C ARG A 109 -13.88 4.49 -7.87
N GLN A 110 -13.91 4.88 -9.14
CA GLN A 110 -13.91 3.94 -10.27
C GLN A 110 -12.66 3.06 -10.29
N ARG A 111 -11.53 3.59 -9.83
CA ARG A 111 -10.29 2.83 -9.68
C ARG A 111 -10.35 1.84 -8.52
N ALA A 112 -10.97 2.20 -7.41
CA ALA A 112 -11.23 1.28 -6.31
C ALA A 112 -12.09 0.09 -6.77
N LEU A 113 -13.18 0.36 -7.52
CA LEU A 113 -14.04 -0.67 -8.08
C LEU A 113 -13.28 -1.60 -9.04
N HIS A 114 -12.47 -1.05 -9.94
CA HIS A 114 -11.64 -1.87 -10.83
C HIS A 114 -10.59 -2.69 -10.09
N THR A 115 -9.98 -2.15 -9.04
CA THR A 115 -9.03 -2.89 -8.21
C THR A 115 -9.72 -4.05 -7.51
N ARG A 116 -10.93 -3.85 -6.99
CA ARG A 116 -11.75 -4.91 -6.40
C ARG A 116 -12.11 -5.99 -7.42
N ASP A 117 -12.56 -5.62 -8.62
CA ASP A 117 -12.88 -6.58 -9.68
C ASP A 117 -11.63 -7.39 -10.10
N ALA A 118 -10.49 -6.72 -10.28
CA ALA A 118 -9.24 -7.36 -10.68
C ALA A 118 -8.69 -8.33 -9.62
N LEU A 119 -8.98 -8.06 -8.34
CA LEU A 119 -8.55 -8.88 -7.21
C LEU A 119 -9.59 -9.91 -6.78
N ALA A 120 -10.79 -9.95 -7.39
CA ALA A 120 -11.86 -10.87 -7.00
C ALA A 120 -11.44 -12.36 -7.07
N GLY A 121 -10.48 -12.70 -7.93
CA GLY A 121 -9.92 -14.05 -8.02
C GLY A 121 -9.07 -14.48 -6.83
N LEU A 122 -8.80 -13.60 -5.87
CA LEU A 122 -8.15 -13.94 -4.60
C LEU A 122 -9.06 -14.71 -3.66
N ASP A 123 -10.38 -14.48 -3.74
CA ASP A 123 -11.34 -15.15 -2.89
C ASP A 123 -11.44 -16.65 -3.24
N PRO A 124 -11.58 -17.55 -2.25
CA PRO A 124 -11.66 -17.26 -0.81
C PRO A 124 -10.29 -17.29 -0.08
N LEU A 125 -9.18 -17.40 -0.81
CA LEU A 125 -7.85 -17.63 -0.20
C LEU A 125 -7.27 -16.40 0.51
N VAL A 126 -7.53 -15.21 -0.01
CA VAL A 126 -7.02 -13.94 0.54
C VAL A 126 -8.15 -12.93 0.62
N GLU A 127 -8.33 -12.33 1.79
CA GLU A 127 -9.32 -11.27 1.99
C GLU A 127 -8.80 -9.96 1.38
N HIS A 128 -9.59 -9.30 0.54
CA HIS A 128 -9.25 -7.98 -0.02
C HIS A 128 -10.17 -6.90 0.53
N ALA A 129 -9.58 -5.75 0.89
CA ALA A 129 -10.33 -4.52 1.11
C ALA A 129 -9.55 -3.27 0.65
N SER A 130 -10.28 -2.18 0.43
CA SER A 130 -9.70 -0.88 0.09
C SER A 130 -9.72 0.03 1.31
N PHE A 131 -8.61 0.75 1.56
CA PHE A 131 -8.56 1.82 2.56
C PHE A 131 -9.65 2.88 2.35
N LEU A 132 -10.08 3.10 1.11
CA LEU A 132 -11.12 4.07 0.77
C LEU A 132 -12.50 3.68 1.30
N ASP A 133 -12.71 2.40 1.62
CA ASP A 133 -13.97 1.87 2.14
C ASP A 133 -13.96 1.79 3.68
N LEU A 134 -12.79 2.01 4.29
CA LEU A 134 -12.63 1.96 5.74
C LEU A 134 -13.07 3.28 6.39
N LYS A 135 -13.51 3.19 7.64
CA LYS A 135 -13.73 4.35 8.51
C LYS A 135 -12.41 4.70 9.21
N PRO A 136 -11.73 5.81 8.85
CA PRO A 136 -10.48 6.17 9.49
C PRO A 136 -10.70 6.58 10.95
N ALA A 137 -9.66 6.45 11.78
CA ALA A 137 -9.66 6.99 13.14
C ALA A 137 -9.93 8.50 13.09
N SER A 138 -10.70 9.03 14.05
CA SER A 138 -11.00 10.47 14.11
C SER A 138 -9.81 11.30 14.59
N VAL A 139 -8.96 10.71 15.42
CA VAL A 139 -7.79 11.36 16.03
C VAL A 139 -6.56 10.50 15.78
N LEU A 140 -5.44 11.16 15.51
CA LEU A 140 -4.14 10.53 15.35
C LEU A 140 -3.26 10.90 16.55
N PRO A 141 -2.59 9.93 17.21
CA PRO A 141 -1.60 10.22 18.26
C PRO A 141 -0.51 11.18 17.78
N ALA A 142 0.01 12.02 18.69
CA ALA A 142 0.99 13.04 18.34
C ALA A 142 2.26 12.48 17.67
N SER A 143 2.73 11.30 18.09
CA SER A 143 3.87 10.64 17.45
C SER A 143 3.60 10.30 15.99
N LEU A 144 2.40 9.79 15.69
CA LEU A 144 2.00 9.45 14.32
C LEU A 144 1.70 10.70 13.48
N GLN A 145 1.26 11.80 14.10
CA GLN A 145 1.12 13.09 13.42
C GLN A 145 2.49 13.62 12.97
N ALA A 146 3.50 13.56 13.85
CA ALA A 146 4.88 13.93 13.50
C ALA A 146 5.45 13.02 12.40
N ASP A 147 5.17 11.71 12.45
CA ASP A 147 5.53 10.77 11.38
C ASP A 147 4.89 11.15 10.03
N VAL A 148 3.62 11.55 10.03
CA VAL A 148 2.92 12.02 8.82
C VAL A 148 3.59 13.25 8.24
N GLU A 149 3.95 14.22 9.07
CA GLU A 149 4.62 15.45 8.62
C GLU A 149 6.01 15.16 8.05
N GLN A 150 6.79 14.31 8.73
CA GLN A 150 8.12 13.93 8.31
C GLN A 150 8.12 13.16 6.98
N VAL A 151 7.31 12.10 6.87
CA VAL A 151 7.23 11.30 5.64
C VAL A 151 6.68 12.15 4.49
N SER A 152 5.72 13.04 4.75
CA SER A 152 5.19 13.93 3.69
C SER A 152 6.24 14.93 3.18
N LEU A 153 7.16 15.37 4.05
CA LEU A 153 8.27 16.21 3.64
C LEU A 153 9.26 15.40 2.78
N TRP A 154 9.63 14.19 3.20
CA TRP A 154 10.48 13.29 2.44
C TRP A 154 9.89 12.94 1.07
N ASP A 155 8.57 12.70 1.00
CA ASP A 155 7.87 12.44 -0.25
C ASP A 155 7.98 13.62 -1.23
N ALA A 156 7.88 14.85 -0.71
CA ALA A 156 8.03 16.07 -1.52
C ALA A 156 9.48 16.23 -1.98
N GLN A 157 10.46 16.07 -1.09
CA GLN A 157 11.89 16.09 -1.43
C GLN A 157 12.24 15.07 -2.52
N TYR A 158 11.78 13.82 -2.35
CA TYR A 158 11.99 12.74 -3.30
C TYR A 158 11.35 13.06 -4.66
N THR A 159 10.12 13.56 -4.66
CA THR A 159 9.41 13.89 -5.90
C THR A 159 10.05 15.06 -6.65
N LEU A 160 10.54 16.07 -5.92
CA LEU A 160 11.18 17.27 -6.49
C LEU A 160 12.65 17.06 -6.82
N MET A 161 13.26 15.97 -6.32
CA MET A 161 14.70 15.70 -6.37
C MET A 161 15.54 16.84 -5.75
N ARG A 162 15.11 17.32 -4.58
CA ARG A 162 15.73 18.44 -3.84
C ARG A 162 15.80 18.13 -2.36
N GLU A 163 16.86 18.60 -1.71
CA GLU A 163 17.02 18.49 -0.25
C GLU A 163 16.06 19.41 0.51
N GLU A 164 15.74 20.58 -0.03
CA GLU A 164 14.81 21.53 0.57
C GLU A 164 13.56 21.72 -0.28
N VAL A 165 12.41 21.85 0.39
CA VAL A 165 11.11 22.15 -0.22
C VAL A 165 10.78 23.61 0.08
N ASP A 166 10.69 24.46 -0.96
CA ASP A 166 10.41 25.88 -0.74
C ASP A 166 8.91 26.10 -0.49
N MET A 167 8.53 26.25 0.77
CA MET A 167 7.13 26.47 1.17
C MET A 167 6.57 27.81 0.68
N ARG A 168 7.40 28.74 0.18
CA ARG A 168 6.94 29.98 -0.46
C ARG A 168 6.51 29.73 -1.90
N ASP A 169 7.15 28.79 -2.59
CA ASP A 169 6.74 28.36 -3.92
C ASP A 169 5.36 27.68 -3.86
N ALA A 170 4.46 28.07 -4.76
CA ALA A 170 3.09 27.60 -4.74
C ALA A 170 2.97 26.12 -5.16
N SER A 171 3.87 25.63 -6.01
CA SER A 171 3.85 24.26 -6.52
C SER A 171 4.45 23.28 -5.52
N ASP A 172 5.58 23.62 -4.90
CA ASP A 172 6.21 22.84 -3.83
C ASP A 172 5.24 22.71 -2.63
N ARG A 173 4.64 23.84 -2.21
CA ARG A 173 3.63 23.86 -1.15
C ARG A 173 2.40 23.01 -1.48
N ALA A 174 1.90 23.06 -2.72
CA ALA A 174 0.76 22.26 -3.14
C ALA A 174 1.07 20.75 -3.13
N LEU A 175 2.27 20.34 -3.55
CA LEU A 175 2.72 18.96 -3.48
C LEU A 175 2.83 18.48 -2.04
N TYR A 176 3.47 19.26 -1.16
CA TYR A 176 3.59 18.92 0.25
C TYR A 176 2.22 18.75 0.93
N HIS A 177 1.28 19.66 0.69
CA HIS A 177 -0.08 19.55 1.22
C HIS A 177 -0.83 18.32 0.70
N LEU A 178 -0.66 17.96 -0.58
CA LEU A 178 -1.21 16.72 -1.12
C LEU A 178 -0.65 15.49 -0.41
N ARG A 179 0.67 15.46 -0.14
CA ARG A 179 1.29 14.35 0.60
C ARG A 179 0.80 14.29 2.04
N LEU A 180 0.70 15.43 2.73
CA LEU A 180 0.11 15.51 4.07
C LEU A 180 -1.32 14.96 4.12
N GLU A 181 -2.17 15.33 3.16
CA GLU A 181 -3.55 14.84 3.07
C GLU A 181 -3.60 13.31 2.95
N ARG A 182 -2.83 12.76 2.00
CA ARG A 182 -2.84 11.31 1.72
C ARG A 182 -2.18 10.48 2.82
N ASN A 183 -1.03 10.92 3.31
CA ASN A 183 -0.33 10.25 4.41
C ASN A 183 -1.16 10.32 5.70
N GLY A 184 -1.78 11.47 5.99
CA GLY A 184 -2.69 11.61 7.13
C GLY A 184 -3.91 10.69 7.03
N PHE A 185 -4.50 10.55 5.84
CA PHE A 185 -5.58 9.58 5.61
C PHE A 185 -5.11 8.14 5.83
N ALA A 186 -3.97 7.74 5.23
CA ALA A 186 -3.41 6.42 5.39
C ALA A 186 -3.10 6.08 6.85
N ALA A 187 -2.55 7.04 7.61
CA ALA A 187 -2.26 6.86 9.04
C ALA A 187 -3.53 6.56 9.84
N ARG A 188 -4.59 7.35 9.63
CA ARG A 188 -5.87 7.17 10.34
C ARG A 188 -6.59 5.89 9.94
N ALA A 189 -6.55 5.51 8.66
CA ALA A 189 -7.15 4.27 8.17
C ALA A 189 -6.41 3.04 8.71
N ALA A 190 -5.08 3.04 8.61
CA ALA A 190 -4.25 1.95 9.13
C ALA A 190 -4.39 1.81 10.65
N LEU A 191 -4.39 2.93 11.39
CA LEU A 191 -4.52 2.91 12.85
C LEU A 191 -5.85 2.26 13.27
N ALA A 192 -6.96 2.72 12.70
CA ALA A 192 -8.28 2.15 13.00
C ALA A 192 -8.35 0.66 12.66
N TRP A 193 -7.86 0.27 11.48
CA TRP A 193 -7.93 -1.12 11.04
C TRP A 193 -7.05 -2.05 11.90
N MET A 194 -5.79 -1.67 12.16
CA MET A 194 -4.86 -2.50 12.93
C MET A 194 -5.29 -2.62 14.40
N GLN A 195 -5.86 -1.58 15.00
CA GLN A 195 -6.40 -1.65 16.37
C GLN A 195 -7.58 -2.63 16.47
N ALA A 196 -8.46 -2.63 15.46
CA ALA A 196 -9.63 -3.50 15.43
C ALA A 196 -9.27 -4.96 15.13
N ASN A 197 -8.34 -5.20 14.20
CA ASN A 197 -8.06 -6.55 13.67
C ASN A 197 -6.84 -7.24 14.28
N LYS A 198 -5.88 -6.47 14.82
CA LYS A 198 -4.66 -6.95 15.51
C LYS A 198 -3.93 -8.06 14.71
N PRO A 199 -3.37 -7.73 13.53
CA PRO A 199 -2.58 -8.69 12.77
C PRO A 199 -1.32 -9.10 13.55
N ASP A 200 -0.83 -10.32 13.32
CA ASP A 200 0.39 -10.83 13.95
C ASP A 200 1.65 -10.22 13.31
N VAL A 201 1.55 -9.81 12.04
CA VAL A 201 2.62 -9.16 11.28
C VAL A 201 2.04 -8.31 10.16
N ALA A 202 2.69 -7.18 9.87
CA ALA A 202 2.41 -6.35 8.71
C ALA A 202 3.50 -6.54 7.64
N LEU A 203 3.12 -6.78 6.38
CA LEU A 203 4.00 -6.84 5.22
C LEU A 203 3.77 -5.61 4.34
N ILE A 204 4.84 -4.86 4.05
CA ILE A 204 4.74 -3.52 3.49
C ILE A 204 5.87 -3.30 2.48
N PRO A 205 5.59 -2.98 1.21
CA PRO A 205 6.64 -2.63 0.28
C PRO A 205 7.33 -1.32 0.70
N ASN A 206 8.64 -1.19 0.46
CA ASN A 206 9.51 -0.03 0.74
C ASN A 206 9.59 0.42 2.22
N GLY A 207 8.48 0.81 2.82
CA GLY A 207 8.38 1.19 4.23
C GLY A 207 9.07 2.49 4.63
N LEU A 208 9.60 3.30 3.70
CA LEU A 208 10.17 4.63 4.01
C LEU A 208 9.27 5.77 3.55
N ILE A 209 8.82 5.69 2.30
CA ILE A 209 8.13 6.77 1.61
C ILE A 209 6.65 6.44 1.39
N LEU A 210 5.90 7.48 1.05
CA LEU A 210 4.49 7.43 0.70
C LEU A 210 3.62 6.83 1.81
N GLU A 211 2.44 6.37 1.44
CA GLU A 211 1.52 5.74 2.38
C GLU A 211 2.11 4.41 2.93
N MET A 212 3.08 3.80 2.24
CA MET A 212 3.78 2.62 2.73
C MET A 212 4.62 2.92 3.97
N GLY A 213 5.40 4.00 3.96
CA GLY A 213 6.16 4.47 5.13
C GLY A 213 5.26 4.80 6.32
N ILE A 214 4.08 5.38 6.04
CA ILE A 214 3.09 5.65 7.08
C ILE A 214 2.52 4.36 7.69
N VAL A 215 2.06 3.42 6.87
CA VAL A 215 1.49 2.16 7.36
C VAL A 215 2.54 1.38 8.16
N PHE A 216 3.81 1.44 7.76
CA PHE A 216 4.92 0.86 8.52
C PHE A 216 5.05 1.50 9.89
N ARG A 217 5.11 2.84 9.97
CA ARG A 217 5.21 3.57 11.24
C ARG A 217 4.01 3.33 12.15
N VAL A 218 2.80 3.22 11.61
CA VAL A 218 1.61 2.84 12.38
C VAL A 218 1.75 1.43 12.97
N ALA A 219 2.21 0.45 12.18
CA ALA A 219 2.45 -0.90 12.70
C ALA A 219 3.47 -0.88 13.83
N ARG A 220 4.59 -0.16 13.66
CA ARG A 220 5.63 -0.01 14.69
C ARG A 220 5.12 0.69 15.94
N HIS A 221 4.32 1.75 15.80
CA HIS A 221 3.69 2.46 16.91
C HIS A 221 2.78 1.56 17.75
N LEU A 222 2.07 0.62 17.10
CA LEU A 222 1.21 -0.35 17.78
C LEU A 222 1.98 -1.58 18.30
N GLY A 223 3.31 -1.63 18.15
CA GLY A 223 4.13 -2.78 18.54
C GLY A 223 3.95 -4.01 17.64
N ILE A 224 3.31 -3.85 16.47
CA ILE A 224 3.10 -4.94 15.52
C ILE A 224 4.43 -5.19 14.78
N PRO A 225 4.90 -6.45 14.71
CA PRO A 225 6.03 -6.81 13.87
C PRO A 225 5.76 -6.41 12.42
N ALA A 226 6.73 -5.78 11.77
CA ALA A 226 6.61 -5.38 10.38
C ALA A 226 7.77 -5.95 9.56
N VAL A 227 7.48 -6.40 8.35
CA VAL A 227 8.49 -6.73 7.35
C VAL A 227 8.32 -5.74 6.21
N THR A 228 9.39 -5.06 5.87
CA THR A 228 9.45 -4.20 4.69
C THR A 228 10.28 -4.86 3.60
N TYR A 229 9.94 -4.61 2.34
CA TYR A 229 10.63 -5.24 1.21
C TYR A 229 10.72 -4.34 -0.01
N GLU A 230 11.80 -4.49 -0.78
CA GLU A 230 12.05 -3.71 -1.99
C GLU A 230 12.59 -4.64 -3.10
N PHE A 231 12.35 -4.28 -4.35
CA PHE A 231 12.87 -5.02 -5.50
C PHE A 231 14.05 -4.28 -6.12
N ASN A 232 15.05 -5.05 -6.52
CA ASN A 232 16.15 -4.49 -7.31
C ASN A 232 15.71 -4.33 -8.77
N ASP A 233 16.01 -3.17 -9.36
CA ASP A 233 15.84 -2.91 -10.81
C ASP A 233 16.63 -3.91 -11.67
N GLN A 234 17.74 -4.44 -11.14
CA GLN A 234 18.45 -5.60 -11.66
C GLN A 234 17.80 -6.87 -11.11
N ARG A 235 16.98 -7.49 -11.97
CA ARG A 235 15.94 -8.48 -11.66
C ARG A 235 16.39 -9.68 -10.81
N GLU A 236 15.39 -10.30 -10.17
CA GLU A 236 15.40 -11.57 -9.38
C GLU A 236 15.83 -11.49 -7.91
N GLN A 237 16.00 -10.29 -7.35
CA GLN A 237 16.29 -10.12 -5.93
C GLN A 237 15.21 -9.33 -5.21
N ILE A 238 14.87 -9.80 -4.01
CA ILE A 238 14.02 -9.10 -3.04
C ILE A 238 14.87 -8.86 -1.81
N TRP A 239 14.94 -7.60 -1.37
CA TRP A 239 15.56 -7.27 -0.10
C TRP A 239 14.49 -7.13 0.96
N LEU A 240 14.78 -7.60 2.18
CA LEU A 240 13.84 -7.64 3.29
C LEU A 240 14.47 -6.99 4.52
N ALA A 241 13.68 -6.22 5.26
CA ALA A 241 14.03 -5.75 6.59
C ALA A 241 12.93 -6.08 7.57
N GLN A 242 13.31 -6.53 8.77
CA GLN A 242 12.38 -6.80 9.86
C GLN A 242 12.41 -5.65 10.86
N ASN A 243 11.25 -5.07 11.15
CA ASN A 243 11.05 -3.95 12.07
C ASN A 243 11.86 -2.67 11.74
N SER A 244 12.44 -2.62 10.55
CA SER A 244 13.15 -1.49 9.98
C SER A 244 12.62 -1.22 8.56
N SER A 245 12.85 -0.02 8.05
CA SER A 245 12.58 0.28 6.65
C SER A 245 13.72 -0.27 5.79
N ILE A 246 13.38 -1.06 4.78
CA ILE A 246 14.38 -1.68 3.90
C ILE A 246 15.21 -0.63 3.16
N MET A 247 14.67 0.55 2.92
CA MET A 247 15.38 1.65 2.26
C MET A 247 16.51 2.23 3.11
N GLN A 248 16.48 2.04 4.43
CA GLN A 248 17.59 2.47 5.30
C GLN A 248 18.80 1.56 5.17
N GLN A 249 18.60 0.31 4.72
CA GLN A 249 19.64 -0.73 4.71
C GLN A 249 20.41 -0.77 6.02
N ASP A 250 19.68 -0.71 7.15
CA ASP A 250 20.26 -0.70 8.48
C ASP A 250 21.14 -1.95 8.65
N THR A 251 22.42 -1.73 8.93
CA THR A 251 23.41 -2.77 9.19
C THR A 251 24.07 -2.59 10.55
N ASP A 252 23.53 -1.70 11.41
CA ASP A 252 24.10 -1.41 12.73
C ASP A 252 24.16 -2.69 13.57
N TYR A 253 23.15 -3.55 13.45
CA TYR A 253 23.14 -4.87 14.13
C TYR A 253 24.27 -5.80 13.64
N LEU A 254 24.65 -5.75 12.36
CA LEU A 254 25.78 -6.53 11.84
C LEU A 254 27.09 -5.98 12.37
N VAL A 255 27.24 -4.66 12.38
CA VAL A 255 28.41 -3.99 12.93
C VAL A 255 28.55 -4.33 14.42
N GLU A 256 27.49 -4.16 15.21
CA GLU A 256 27.50 -4.48 16.64
C GLU A 256 27.88 -5.95 16.91
N ALA A 257 27.31 -6.88 16.13
CA ALA A 257 27.55 -8.31 16.31
C ALA A 257 28.94 -8.77 15.83
N ARG A 258 29.56 -8.07 14.85
CA ARG A 258 30.72 -8.59 14.12
C ARG A 258 31.98 -7.72 14.24
N CYS A 259 31.89 -6.44 14.59
CA CYS A 259 33.04 -5.52 14.60
C CYS A 259 34.13 -5.87 15.62
N LYS A 260 33.80 -6.69 16.63
CA LYS A 260 34.74 -7.19 17.64
C LYS A 260 35.38 -8.53 17.27
N LEU A 261 34.93 -9.19 16.20
CA LEU A 261 35.52 -10.43 15.74
C LEU A 261 36.84 -10.13 15.01
N PRO A 262 37.88 -10.97 15.19
CA PRO A 262 39.09 -10.83 14.40
C PRO A 262 38.74 -10.97 12.91
N MET A 263 39.32 -10.10 12.07
CA MET A 263 39.28 -10.29 10.62
C MET A 263 39.95 -11.64 10.32
N THR A 264 39.20 -12.54 9.70
CA THR A 264 39.74 -13.79 9.16
C THR A 264 40.01 -13.60 7.67
N ASP A 265 41.12 -14.14 7.17
CA ASP A 265 41.45 -14.16 5.75
C ASP A 265 40.38 -14.86 4.89
#